data_AF-A0AAP0JT94-F1
#
_entry.id   AF-A0AAP0JT94-F1
#
_cell.length_a   1.000
_cell.length_b   1.000
_cell.length_c   1.000
_cell.angle_alpha   90.00
_cell.angle_beta   90.00
_cell.angle_gamma   90.00
#
_symmetry.space_group_name_H-M   'P 1'
#
loop_
_entity.id
_entity.type
_entity.pdbx_description
1 polymer ?
#
loop_
_entity_poly.entity_id
_entity_poly.type
_entity_poly.pdbx_seq_one_letter_code
_entity_poly.pdbx_strand_id
1 'polypeptide(L)'
;MEEVKPSISPITSRSDDGGSGAAIEARFAELCKTGLLLDENLFGQAMNLFGESKHLLMSNMSVIGSGTPEEIERFWFAFVVFAVKRLNEGNATKEASGSGSDRNEFSLCQILKATKLNAVDFFKEMPQFFLKAGPVISNLYGTDWEKRLEAKELQANFVHLSLLSKYYKRAYREFFLSGDSSSKGTTSVVPDYHRFGWLMFLALRVHSFSRFKDLVTCTNGLVSILAILILHVPVRFRNFSTREHPRFVRKDDRRVDLLASLCNIYDTSEDELRKTMEKANGLIVEILKKKPCSASEIKTENLNNIVTDGLTYFEDLLEESSLPFSLVTLERDYDDAMHDKCELDERVFINDEDSLLGTGSLSGVP
;
A
#
# COMPACT_ATOMS: atom_id res chain seq x y z
N MET A 1 -10.73 17.60 -82.93
CA MET A 1 -9.52 16.77 -82.69
C MET A 1 -8.48 17.70 -82.12
N GLU A 2 -8.27 17.61 -80.80
CA GLU A 2 -7.01 17.85 -80.07
C GLU A 2 -7.35 17.74 -78.58
N GLU A 3 -6.94 16.64 -77.97
CA GLU A 3 -7.03 16.38 -76.53
C GLU A 3 -5.86 17.07 -75.82
N VAL A 4 -6.17 17.86 -74.79
CA VAL A 4 -5.17 18.45 -73.90
C VAL A 4 -5.09 17.62 -72.62
N LYS A 5 -3.92 17.03 -72.43
CA LYS A 5 -3.49 16.20 -71.29
C LYS A 5 -3.06 17.10 -70.12
N PRO A 6 -3.51 16.90 -68.86
CA PRO A 6 -2.93 17.60 -67.74
C PRO A 6 -1.71 16.86 -67.17
N SER A 7 -0.68 17.63 -66.88
CA SER A 7 0.61 17.23 -66.33
C SER A 7 0.51 16.75 -64.88
N ILE A 8 1.21 15.66 -64.58
CA ILE A 8 1.40 15.09 -63.24
C ILE A 8 2.52 15.87 -62.54
N SER A 9 2.24 16.43 -61.36
CA SER A 9 3.26 16.90 -60.41
C SER A 9 3.46 15.83 -59.34
N PRO A 10 4.71 15.54 -58.90
CA PRO A 10 4.98 14.47 -57.96
C PRO A 10 4.59 14.85 -56.54
N ILE A 11 3.92 13.92 -55.86
CA ILE A 11 3.56 13.98 -54.44
C ILE A 11 4.84 13.80 -53.62
N THR A 12 5.36 14.88 -53.05
CA THR A 12 6.25 14.84 -51.88
C THR A 12 5.38 14.93 -50.63
N SER A 13 4.94 13.78 -50.10
CA SER A 13 4.43 13.67 -48.74
C SER A 13 5.58 13.26 -47.81
N ARG A 14 6.42 14.23 -47.44
CA ARG A 14 7.08 14.20 -46.13
C ARG A 14 6.17 14.96 -45.19
N SER A 15 5.35 14.23 -44.44
CA SER A 15 4.59 14.78 -43.32
C SER A 15 5.57 15.15 -42.21
N ASP A 16 5.64 16.44 -41.91
CA ASP A 16 6.27 17.03 -40.74
C ASP A 16 5.60 16.54 -39.44
N ASP A 17 5.95 15.35 -38.99
CA ASP A 17 5.57 14.83 -37.65
C ASP A 17 6.75 14.87 -36.65
N GLY A 18 7.89 15.45 -37.05
CA GLY A 18 9.13 15.44 -36.27
C GLY A 18 9.15 16.38 -35.06
N GLY A 19 8.29 17.41 -35.03
CA GLY A 19 8.33 18.45 -33.98
C GLY A 19 7.68 18.05 -32.66
N SER A 20 6.53 17.37 -32.71
CA SER A 20 5.77 16.99 -31.51
C SER A 20 6.45 15.82 -30.77
N GLY A 21 6.90 14.81 -31.51
CA GLY A 21 7.59 13.64 -30.94
C GLY A 21 8.91 13.97 -30.25
N ALA A 22 9.68 14.92 -30.80
CA ALA A 22 10.94 15.37 -30.18
C ALA A 22 10.70 16.16 -28.89
N ALA A 23 9.61 16.94 -28.83
CA ALA A 23 9.26 17.71 -27.63
C ALA A 23 8.82 16.80 -26.46
N ILE A 24 8.05 15.74 -26.74
CA ILE A 24 7.65 14.76 -25.71
C ILE A 24 8.88 14.02 -25.17
N GLU A 25 9.80 13.62 -26.05
CA GLU A 25 11.03 12.93 -25.68
C GLU A 25 11.95 13.79 -24.79
N ALA A 26 12.03 15.10 -25.08
CA ALA A 26 12.76 16.04 -24.23
C ALA A 26 12.16 16.15 -22.81
N ARG A 27 10.83 16.18 -22.69
CA ARG A 27 10.14 16.20 -21.38
C ARG A 27 10.35 14.91 -20.60
N PHE A 28 10.33 13.76 -21.27
CA PHE A 28 10.64 12.48 -20.63
C PHE A 28 12.09 12.43 -20.13
N ALA A 29 13.03 12.91 -20.94
CA ALA A 29 14.43 12.99 -20.54
C ALA A 29 14.64 13.94 -19.35
N GLU A 30 13.93 15.06 -19.30
CA GLU A 30 13.92 15.98 -18.16
C GLU A 30 13.35 15.31 -16.90
N LEU A 31 12.21 14.62 -16.99
CA LEU A 31 11.67 13.85 -15.86
C LEU A 31 12.71 12.87 -15.29
N CYS A 32 13.39 12.13 -16.16
CA CYS A 32 14.38 11.14 -15.73
C CYS A 32 15.61 11.80 -15.09
N LYS A 33 16.15 12.88 -15.68
CA LYS A 33 17.39 13.52 -15.22
C LYS A 33 17.19 14.42 -14.02
N THR A 34 16.19 15.29 -14.05
CA THR A 34 15.96 16.32 -13.03
C THR A 34 14.86 15.94 -12.06
N GLY A 35 13.84 15.19 -12.51
CA GLY A 35 12.74 14.76 -11.66
C GLY A 35 13.09 13.58 -10.75
N LEU A 36 13.78 12.57 -11.30
CA LEU A 36 14.08 11.31 -10.61
C LEU A 36 15.57 11.05 -10.39
N LEU A 37 16.44 11.85 -11.03
CA LEU A 37 17.90 11.72 -10.93
C LEU A 37 18.37 10.29 -11.30
N LEU A 38 17.85 9.71 -12.37
CA LEU A 38 18.23 8.35 -12.78
C LEU A 38 19.74 8.26 -13.09
N ASP A 39 20.37 7.16 -12.68
CA ASP A 39 21.74 6.84 -13.11
C ASP A 39 21.81 6.63 -14.64
N GLU A 40 23.01 6.68 -15.21
CA GLU A 40 23.19 6.60 -16.67
C GLU A 40 22.63 5.31 -17.29
N ASN A 41 22.69 4.19 -16.57
CA ASN A 41 22.18 2.91 -17.06
C ASN A 41 20.64 2.89 -17.04
N LEU A 42 20.02 3.23 -15.90
CA LEU A 42 18.56 3.32 -15.80
C LEU A 42 17.98 4.38 -16.74
N PHE A 43 18.67 5.52 -16.89
CA PHE A 43 18.31 6.55 -17.86
C PHE A 43 18.33 6.02 -19.29
N GLY A 44 19.43 5.36 -19.70
CA GLY A 44 19.55 4.79 -21.04
C GLY A 44 18.46 3.76 -21.34
N GLN A 45 18.13 2.91 -20.37
CA GLN A 45 17.07 1.91 -20.52
C GLN A 45 15.67 2.53 -20.55
N ALA A 46 15.40 3.53 -19.71
CA ALA A 46 14.15 4.26 -19.72
C ALA A 46 13.93 4.95 -21.07
N MET A 47 14.97 5.61 -21.60
CA MET A 47 14.92 6.24 -22.94
C MET A 47 14.69 5.21 -24.05
N ASN A 48 15.30 4.03 -23.96
CA ASN A 48 15.11 2.95 -24.93
C ASN A 48 13.66 2.43 -24.92
N LEU A 49 13.13 2.06 -23.75
CA LEU A 49 11.75 1.59 -23.62
C LEU A 49 10.75 2.68 -24.03
N PHE A 50 11.03 3.94 -23.69
CA PHE A 50 10.21 5.06 -24.13
C PHE A 50 10.22 5.21 -25.66
N GLY A 51 11.40 5.18 -26.29
CA GLY A 51 11.54 5.30 -27.74
C GLY A 51 10.74 4.23 -28.50
N GLU A 52 10.88 2.97 -28.06
CA GLU A 52 10.16 1.83 -28.66
C GLU A 52 8.64 1.89 -28.42
N SER A 53 8.19 2.46 -27.30
CA SER A 53 6.75 2.58 -26.96
C SER A 53 6.12 3.93 -27.33
N LYS A 54 6.90 4.91 -27.81
CA LYS A 54 6.45 6.29 -28.10
C LYS A 54 5.31 6.35 -29.12
N HIS A 55 5.38 5.49 -30.14
CA HIS A 55 4.33 5.41 -31.16
C HIS A 55 2.96 5.00 -30.56
N LEU A 56 2.97 4.16 -29.53
CA LEU A 56 1.76 3.77 -28.80
C LEU A 56 1.17 4.97 -28.04
N LEU A 57 2.00 5.76 -27.35
CA LEU A 57 1.56 7.00 -26.71
C LEU A 57 0.89 7.95 -27.70
N MET A 58 1.53 8.21 -28.85
CA MET A 58 1.00 9.10 -29.89
C MET A 58 -0.34 8.59 -30.45
N SER A 59 -0.49 7.27 -30.62
CA SER A 59 -1.75 6.67 -31.06
C SER A 59 -2.88 6.78 -30.02
N ASN A 60 -2.54 6.84 -28.73
CA ASN A 60 -3.51 6.94 -27.63
C ASN A 60 -3.94 8.38 -27.33
N MET A 61 -3.07 9.36 -27.59
CA MET A 61 -3.43 10.78 -27.48
C MET A 61 -4.56 11.18 -28.44
N SER A 62 -4.72 10.45 -29.54
CA SER A 62 -5.74 10.71 -30.57
C SER A 62 -7.02 9.86 -30.42
N VAL A 63 -7.01 8.84 -29.55
CA VAL A 63 -8.07 7.83 -29.48
C VAL A 63 -8.41 7.48 -28.01
N ILE A 64 -9.50 8.07 -27.52
CA ILE A 64 -10.35 7.59 -26.40
C ILE A 64 -9.78 7.72 -24.97
N GLY A 65 -10.48 8.48 -24.12
CA GLY A 65 -10.36 8.44 -22.65
C GLY A 65 -10.52 9.82 -22.01
N SER A 66 -11.12 9.90 -20.82
CA SER A 66 -11.55 11.13 -20.13
C SER A 66 -10.42 12.05 -19.61
N GLY A 67 -9.18 11.87 -20.06
CA GLY A 67 -8.00 12.60 -19.57
C GLY A 67 -7.42 13.55 -20.61
N THR A 68 -6.71 14.58 -20.18
CA THR A 68 -6.01 15.49 -21.09
C THR A 68 -4.80 14.80 -21.73
N PRO A 69 -4.34 15.23 -22.92
CA PRO A 69 -3.11 14.69 -23.53
C PRO A 69 -1.91 14.74 -22.58
N GLU A 70 -1.82 15.78 -21.76
CA GLU A 70 -0.78 15.94 -20.74
C GLU A 70 -0.88 14.91 -19.61
N GLU A 71 -2.10 14.47 -19.24
CA GLU A 71 -2.31 13.41 -18.25
C GLU A 71 -1.91 12.05 -18.81
N ILE A 72 -2.31 11.73 -20.04
CA ILE A 72 -1.92 10.48 -20.73
C ILE A 72 -0.39 10.39 -20.81
N GLU A 73 0.27 11.50 -21.15
CA GLU A 73 1.73 11.58 -21.16
C GLU A 73 2.36 11.28 -19.79
N ARG A 74 1.86 11.90 -18.71
CA ARG A 74 2.35 11.64 -17.35
C ARG A 74 2.20 10.18 -16.94
N PHE A 75 1.05 9.57 -17.24
CA PHE A 75 0.85 8.13 -17.00
C PHE A 75 1.86 7.28 -17.76
N TRP A 76 2.04 7.56 -19.06
CA TRP A 76 3.00 6.82 -19.88
C TRP A 76 4.42 6.93 -19.34
N PHE A 77 4.84 8.14 -18.96
CA PHE A 77 6.14 8.37 -18.36
C PHE A 77 6.32 7.59 -17.05
N ALA A 78 5.32 7.66 -16.16
CA ALA A 78 5.34 6.94 -14.89
C ALA A 78 5.45 5.43 -15.09
N PHE A 79 4.67 4.86 -16.02
CA PHE A 79 4.68 3.42 -16.28
C PHE A 79 5.97 2.93 -16.93
N VAL A 80 6.55 3.70 -17.87
CA VAL A 80 7.85 3.35 -18.48
C VAL A 80 8.94 3.29 -17.40
N VAL A 81 9.04 4.34 -16.58
CA VAL A 81 10.03 4.39 -15.50
C VAL A 81 9.81 3.26 -14.51
N PHE A 82 8.57 3.02 -14.10
CA PHE A 82 8.20 1.94 -13.18
C PHE A 82 8.58 0.57 -13.74
N ALA A 83 8.27 0.30 -15.01
CA ALA A 83 8.62 -0.95 -15.68
C ALA A 83 10.14 -1.14 -15.77
N VAL A 84 10.88 -0.12 -16.20
CA VAL A 84 12.35 -0.17 -16.28
C VAL A 84 12.97 -0.46 -14.93
N LYS A 85 12.53 0.22 -13.86
CA LYS A 85 13.03 -0.03 -12.51
C LYS A 85 12.86 -1.51 -12.13
N ARG A 86 11.62 -2.00 -12.14
CA ARG A 86 11.28 -3.36 -11.71
C ARG A 86 11.94 -4.45 -12.55
N LEU A 87 11.98 -4.26 -13.87
CA LEU A 87 12.54 -5.25 -14.79
C LEU A 87 14.08 -5.31 -14.70
N ASN A 88 14.73 -4.27 -14.18
CA ASN A 88 16.17 -4.29 -13.91
C ASN A 88 16.54 -4.87 -12.55
N GLU A 89 15.67 -4.74 -11.55
CA GLU A 89 15.84 -5.40 -10.24
C GLU A 89 15.94 -6.93 -10.42
N GLY A 90 15.14 -7.51 -11.33
CA GLY A 90 15.12 -8.95 -11.61
C GLY A 90 16.37 -9.51 -12.32
N ASN A 91 17.18 -8.66 -12.97
CA ASN A 91 18.42 -9.07 -13.65
C ASN A 91 19.61 -9.17 -12.69
N ALA A 92 19.50 -8.67 -11.46
CA ALA A 92 20.55 -8.77 -10.43
C ALA A 92 20.53 -10.16 -9.75
N THR A 93 20.82 -11.21 -10.52
CA THR A 93 21.04 -12.54 -9.92
C THR A 93 22.38 -12.56 -9.18
N LYS A 94 22.33 -12.66 -7.84
CA LYS A 94 23.23 -13.43 -6.96
C LYS A 94 24.76 -13.23 -6.97
N GLU A 95 25.35 -12.24 -7.63
CA GLU A 95 26.83 -12.08 -7.64
C GLU A 95 27.41 -10.79 -7.04
N ALA A 96 26.61 -9.97 -6.33
CA ALA A 96 27.16 -8.76 -5.69
C ALA A 96 26.69 -8.61 -4.23
N SER A 97 26.90 -9.64 -3.42
CA SER A 97 27.03 -9.44 -1.97
C SER A 97 28.42 -8.84 -1.69
N GLY A 98 28.59 -7.52 -1.88
CA GLY A 98 29.89 -6.92 -1.59
C GLY A 98 30.16 -5.46 -1.92
N SER A 99 29.27 -4.71 -2.58
CA SER A 99 29.49 -3.27 -2.74
C SER A 99 28.27 -2.46 -2.36
N GLY A 100 28.43 -1.65 -1.31
CA GLY A 100 27.57 -0.53 -0.97
C GLY A 100 27.72 0.57 -2.01
N SER A 101 27.21 0.31 -3.20
CA SER A 101 27.04 1.30 -4.25
C SER A 101 25.62 1.84 -4.11
N ASP A 102 25.53 3.14 -3.80
CA ASP A 102 24.36 4.00 -3.96
C ASP A 102 23.65 3.72 -5.29
N ARG A 103 22.76 2.72 -5.32
CA ARG A 103 21.79 2.61 -6.41
C ARG A 103 20.76 3.67 -6.10
N ASN A 104 20.50 4.57 -7.05
CA ASN A 104 19.45 5.58 -6.93
C ASN A 104 18.10 4.87 -6.81
N GLU A 105 17.76 4.55 -5.56
CA GLU A 105 16.61 3.77 -5.15
C GLU A 105 15.42 4.71 -5.05
N PHE A 106 14.90 5.14 -6.20
CA PHE A 106 13.67 5.92 -6.22
C PHE A 106 12.46 4.96 -6.12
N SER A 107 11.54 5.25 -5.21
CA SER A 107 10.28 4.53 -4.97
C SER A 107 9.19 4.90 -5.97
N LEU A 108 8.13 4.09 -6.08
CA LEU A 108 6.91 4.48 -6.80
C LEU A 108 6.34 5.80 -6.25
N CYS A 109 6.44 6.06 -4.94
CA CYS A 109 6.07 7.36 -4.38
C CYS A 109 6.82 8.53 -5.03
N GLN A 110 8.12 8.38 -5.31
CA GLN A 110 8.90 9.42 -5.99
C GLN A 110 8.51 9.56 -7.47
N ILE A 111 8.22 8.45 -8.16
CA ILE A 111 7.67 8.47 -9.53
C ILE A 111 6.37 9.28 -9.54
N LEU A 112 5.41 8.91 -8.70
CA LEU A 112 4.09 9.55 -8.63
C LEU A 112 4.19 11.05 -8.31
N LYS A 113 5.07 11.44 -7.38
CA LYS A 113 5.32 12.84 -7.06
C LYS A 113 5.92 13.60 -8.25
N ALA A 114 6.92 13.03 -8.91
CA ALA A 114 7.60 13.66 -10.05
C ALA A 114 6.64 13.81 -11.25
N THR A 115 5.75 12.84 -11.48
CA THR A 115 4.75 12.89 -12.55
C THR A 115 3.44 13.56 -12.16
N LYS A 116 3.30 14.01 -10.90
CA LYS A 116 2.08 14.62 -10.34
C LYS A 116 0.85 13.72 -10.50
N LEU A 117 1.02 12.43 -10.26
CA LEU A 117 -0.04 11.43 -10.28
C LEU A 117 -0.35 10.95 -8.85
N ASN A 118 -1.55 10.43 -8.64
CA ASN A 118 -1.90 9.73 -7.41
C ASN A 118 -1.88 8.21 -7.63
N ALA A 119 -1.73 7.46 -6.54
CA ALA A 119 -1.62 6.02 -6.58
C ALA A 119 -2.91 5.33 -7.10
N VAL A 120 -4.09 5.84 -6.77
CA VAL A 120 -5.37 5.25 -7.21
C VAL A 120 -5.48 5.26 -8.72
N ASP A 121 -5.27 6.42 -9.36
CA ASP A 121 -5.35 6.53 -10.80
C ASP A 121 -4.21 5.78 -11.49
N PHE A 122 -3.00 5.79 -10.90
CA PHE A 122 -1.88 4.99 -11.41
C PHE A 122 -2.21 3.51 -11.46
N PHE A 123 -2.69 2.92 -10.37
CA PHE A 123 -3.07 1.51 -10.34
C PHE A 123 -4.31 1.22 -11.19
N LYS A 124 -5.21 2.18 -11.40
CA LYS A 124 -6.37 2.02 -12.29
C LYS A 124 -5.98 1.96 -13.76
N GLU A 125 -5.06 2.80 -14.20
CA GLU A 125 -4.61 2.89 -15.60
C GLU A 125 -3.53 1.84 -15.95
N MET A 126 -2.85 1.29 -14.95
CA MET A 126 -1.76 0.32 -15.10
C MET A 126 -2.08 -0.87 -16.04
N PRO A 127 -3.25 -1.54 -15.95
CA PRO A 127 -3.57 -2.65 -16.84
C PRO A 127 -3.65 -2.24 -18.31
N GLN A 128 -4.15 -1.04 -18.60
CA GLN A 128 -4.29 -0.54 -19.97
C GLN A 128 -2.91 -0.26 -20.59
N PHE A 129 -1.98 0.27 -19.80
CA PHE A 129 -0.60 0.44 -20.25
C PHE A 129 0.02 -0.91 -20.60
N PHE A 130 -0.03 -1.88 -19.68
CA PHE A 130 0.61 -3.19 -19.91
C PHE A 130 -0.03 -4.00 -21.03
N LEU A 131 -1.34 -3.84 -21.27
CA LEU A 131 -2.01 -4.41 -22.43
C LEU A 131 -1.42 -3.88 -23.75
N LYS A 132 -1.11 -2.58 -23.82
CA LYS A 132 -0.63 -1.91 -25.04
C LYS A 132 0.88 -2.05 -25.22
N ALA A 133 1.65 -1.82 -24.17
CA ALA A 133 3.11 -1.86 -24.20
C ALA A 133 3.69 -3.28 -24.02
N GLY A 134 2.87 -4.26 -23.63
CA GLY A 134 3.28 -5.64 -23.38
C GLY A 134 4.13 -6.28 -24.49
N PRO A 135 3.78 -6.17 -25.79
CA PRO A 135 4.62 -6.69 -26.87
C PRO A 135 6.01 -6.03 -26.94
N VAL A 136 6.08 -4.71 -26.73
CA VAL A 136 7.35 -3.96 -26.71
C VAL A 136 8.19 -4.39 -25.50
N ILE A 137 7.58 -4.49 -24.33
CA ILE A 137 8.26 -4.92 -23.10
C ILE A 137 8.76 -6.36 -23.26
N SER A 138 7.94 -7.25 -23.82
CA SER A 138 8.33 -8.65 -24.06
C SER A 138 9.50 -8.78 -25.02
N ASN A 139 9.59 -7.93 -26.04
CA ASN A 139 10.70 -7.92 -26.99
C ASN A 139 12.01 -7.45 -26.34
N LEU A 140 11.94 -6.46 -25.44
CA LEU A 140 13.12 -5.87 -24.79
C LEU A 140 13.60 -6.65 -23.56
N TYR A 141 12.68 -7.21 -22.78
CA TYR A 141 12.96 -7.78 -21.46
C TYR A 141 12.68 -9.29 -21.36
N GLY A 142 12.21 -9.92 -22.43
CA GLY A 142 11.88 -11.35 -22.46
C GLY A 142 10.43 -11.65 -22.11
N THR A 143 9.98 -12.87 -22.42
CA THR A 143 8.58 -13.30 -22.26
C THR A 143 8.14 -13.48 -20.81
N ASP A 144 9.08 -13.54 -19.87
CA ASP A 144 8.82 -13.65 -18.43
C ASP A 144 8.62 -12.29 -17.73
N TRP A 145 8.59 -11.19 -18.48
CA TRP A 145 8.47 -9.84 -17.95
C TRP A 145 7.28 -9.66 -16.99
N GLU A 146 6.11 -10.24 -17.30
CA GLU A 146 4.91 -10.13 -16.44
C GLU A 146 5.17 -10.67 -15.04
N LYS A 147 5.84 -11.83 -14.96
CA LYS A 147 6.16 -12.50 -13.70
C LYS A 147 7.20 -11.72 -12.90
N ARG A 148 8.17 -11.09 -13.57
CA ARG A 148 9.20 -10.28 -12.89
C ARG A 148 8.65 -8.94 -12.41
N LEU A 149 7.69 -8.37 -13.15
CA LEU A 149 7.10 -7.08 -12.85
C LEU A 149 6.08 -7.15 -11.72
N GLU A 150 5.37 -8.29 -11.59
CA GLU A 150 4.34 -8.52 -10.58
C GLU A 150 3.25 -7.42 -10.56
N ALA A 151 2.94 -6.84 -11.73
CA ALA A 151 2.04 -5.68 -11.84
C ALA A 151 0.64 -5.98 -11.32
N LYS A 152 0.12 -7.19 -11.61
CA LYS A 152 -1.22 -7.62 -11.18
C LYS A 152 -1.27 -7.81 -9.67
N GLU A 153 -0.22 -8.41 -9.10
CA GLU A 153 -0.05 -8.64 -7.68
C GLU A 153 0.07 -7.32 -6.90
N LEU A 154 0.84 -6.35 -7.42
CA LEU A 154 0.96 -5.01 -6.85
C LEU A 154 -0.36 -4.24 -6.89
N GLN A 155 -1.08 -4.30 -8.01
CA GLN A 155 -2.39 -3.68 -8.14
C GLN A 155 -3.39 -4.30 -7.14
N ALA A 156 -3.45 -5.63 -7.06
CA ALA A 156 -4.29 -6.32 -6.09
C ALA A 156 -3.92 -5.97 -4.64
N ASN A 157 -2.63 -5.91 -4.33
CA ASN A 157 -2.14 -5.49 -3.01
C ASN A 157 -2.60 -4.09 -2.64
N PHE A 158 -2.47 -3.14 -3.57
CA PHE A 158 -2.93 -1.77 -3.36
C PHE A 158 -4.43 -1.72 -3.04
N VAL A 159 -5.25 -2.40 -3.86
CA VAL A 159 -6.72 -2.46 -3.66
C VAL A 159 -7.06 -3.10 -2.31
N HIS A 160 -6.41 -4.21 -1.96
CA HIS A 160 -6.61 -4.87 -0.67
C HIS A 160 -6.26 -3.93 0.48
N LEU A 161 -5.09 -3.28 0.46
CA LEU A 161 -4.66 -2.34 1.50
C LEU A 161 -5.58 -1.13 1.62
N SER A 162 -6.08 -0.58 0.51
CA SER A 162 -7.08 0.50 0.51
C SER A 162 -8.36 0.09 1.23
N LEU A 163 -8.83 -1.15 1.03
CA LEU A 163 -10.04 -1.65 1.67
C LEU A 163 -9.80 -1.96 3.16
N LEU A 164 -8.70 -2.66 3.44
CA LEU A 164 -8.29 -3.06 4.78
C LEU A 164 -8.06 -1.85 5.69
N SER A 165 -7.45 -0.77 5.17
CA SER A 165 -7.23 0.45 5.96
C SER A 165 -8.54 1.16 6.29
N LYS A 166 -9.47 1.27 5.33
CA LYS A 166 -10.82 1.83 5.57
C LYS A 166 -11.58 1.02 6.61
N TYR A 167 -11.52 -0.31 6.49
CA TYR A 167 -12.13 -1.23 7.43
C TYR A 167 -11.53 -1.08 8.84
N TYR A 168 -10.21 -1.05 8.94
CA TYR A 168 -9.49 -0.85 10.20
C TYR A 168 -9.82 0.51 10.84
N LYS A 169 -9.78 1.62 10.08
CA LYS A 169 -10.16 2.95 10.56
C LYS A 169 -11.58 2.97 11.14
N ARG A 170 -12.53 2.31 10.46
CA ARG A 170 -13.91 2.20 10.94
C ARG A 170 -13.99 1.39 12.23
N ALA A 171 -13.40 0.20 12.26
CA ALA A 171 -13.39 -0.66 13.44
C ALA A 171 -12.74 0.02 14.64
N TYR A 172 -11.59 0.67 14.42
CA TYR A 172 -10.87 1.41 15.44
C TYR A 172 -11.73 2.55 16.01
N ARG A 173 -12.42 3.32 15.15
CA ARG A 173 -13.35 4.37 15.59
C ARG A 173 -14.47 3.80 16.46
N GLU A 174 -15.07 2.70 16.04
CA GLU A 174 -16.16 2.05 16.80
C GLU A 174 -15.70 1.60 18.20
N PHE A 175 -14.47 1.10 18.35
CA PHE A 175 -13.98 0.59 19.62
C PHE A 175 -13.24 1.61 20.51
N PHE A 176 -12.64 2.66 19.95
CA PHE A 176 -11.68 3.51 20.69
C PHE A 176 -11.92 5.02 20.56
N LEU A 177 -12.78 5.49 19.64
CA LEU A 177 -13.05 6.93 19.50
C LEU A 177 -14.50 7.25 19.86
N SER A 178 -14.70 8.00 20.95
CA SER A 178 -16.02 8.52 21.33
C SER A 178 -16.43 9.68 20.41
N GLY A 179 -17.69 9.69 19.97
CA GLY A 179 -18.25 10.66 19.01
C GLY A 179 -18.27 12.14 19.46
N ASP A 180 -17.90 12.42 20.71
CA ASP A 180 -17.97 13.76 21.32
C ASP A 180 -16.60 14.48 21.39
N SER A 181 -15.71 14.26 20.43
CA SER A 181 -14.53 15.14 20.27
C SER A 181 -14.90 16.46 19.59
N SER A 182 -15.92 17.14 20.12
CA SER A 182 -16.14 18.58 19.94
C SER A 182 -15.58 19.39 21.12
N SER A 183 -14.60 18.85 21.85
CA SER A 183 -13.77 19.63 22.77
C SER A 183 -12.62 20.29 22.01
N LYS A 184 -12.93 21.44 21.42
CA LYS A 184 -11.90 22.46 21.16
C LYS A 184 -11.19 22.74 22.48
N GLY A 185 -9.88 22.47 22.54
CA GLY A 185 -9.01 22.96 23.59
C GLY A 185 -8.61 21.92 24.63
N THR A 186 -7.66 21.06 24.27
CA THR A 186 -6.43 20.80 25.02
C THR A 186 -5.54 19.97 24.11
N THR A 187 -4.26 20.32 23.97
CA THR A 187 -3.23 19.53 23.30
C THR A 187 -2.91 18.26 24.11
N SER A 188 -3.94 17.44 24.33
CA SER A 188 -3.77 16.07 24.81
C SER A 188 -3.24 15.27 23.63
N VAL A 189 -1.97 14.86 23.72
CA VAL A 189 -1.36 13.92 22.78
C VAL A 189 -2.14 12.61 22.90
N VAL A 190 -3.15 12.41 22.04
CA VAL A 190 -3.88 11.15 21.96
C VAL A 190 -2.84 10.07 21.62
N PRO A 191 -2.63 9.04 22.47
CA PRO A 191 -1.66 8.02 22.18
C PRO A 191 -2.02 7.29 20.89
N ASP A 192 -1.04 7.08 20.02
CA ASP A 192 -1.27 6.59 18.65
C ASP A 192 -1.40 5.05 18.60
N TYR A 193 -2.39 4.51 19.35
CA TYR A 193 -2.73 3.10 19.30
C TYR A 193 -3.25 2.68 17.92
N HIS A 194 -3.82 3.62 17.17
CA HIS A 194 -4.25 3.42 15.80
C HIS A 194 -3.05 3.04 14.91
N ARG A 195 -1.96 3.82 14.94
CA ARG A 195 -0.73 3.50 14.22
C ARG A 195 -0.08 2.23 14.72
N PHE A 196 -0.06 1.98 16.03
CA PHE A 196 0.48 0.73 16.58
C PHE A 196 -0.23 -0.49 15.97
N GLY A 197 -1.57 -0.50 15.95
CA GLY A 197 -2.30 -1.62 15.37
C GLY A 197 -2.04 -1.80 13.87
N TRP A 198 -1.94 -0.70 13.11
CA TRP A 198 -1.59 -0.81 11.69
C TRP A 198 -0.17 -1.36 11.48
N LEU A 199 0.81 -0.87 12.24
CA LEU A 199 2.19 -1.36 12.16
C LEU A 199 2.29 -2.84 12.56
N MET A 200 1.59 -3.28 13.61
CA MET A 200 1.50 -4.69 13.97
C MET A 200 0.87 -5.54 12.88
N PHE A 201 -0.14 -5.02 12.18
CA PHE A 201 -0.74 -5.67 11.03
C PHE A 201 0.24 -5.79 9.85
N LEU A 202 1.01 -4.73 9.57
CA LEU A 202 2.06 -4.77 8.55
C LEU A 202 3.13 -5.79 8.89
N ALA A 203 3.61 -5.82 10.14
CA ALA A 203 4.55 -6.84 10.62
C ALA A 203 3.98 -8.26 10.44
N LEU A 204 2.72 -8.48 10.79
CA LEU A 204 2.04 -9.76 10.57
C LEU A 204 2.03 -10.16 9.09
N ARG A 205 1.74 -9.22 8.19
CA ARG A 205 1.72 -9.50 6.75
C ARG A 205 3.10 -9.87 6.22
N VAL A 206 4.10 -9.06 6.55
CA VAL A 206 5.47 -9.22 6.09
C VAL A 206 6.07 -10.54 6.55
N HIS A 207 5.91 -10.87 7.84
CA HIS A 207 6.62 -12.00 8.44
C HIS A 207 5.81 -13.31 8.44
N SER A 208 4.47 -13.27 8.43
CA SER A 208 3.65 -14.48 8.58
C SER A 208 2.78 -14.86 7.36
N PHE A 209 2.36 -13.90 6.55
CA PHE A 209 1.38 -14.15 5.48
C PHE A 209 1.98 -14.14 4.08
N SER A 210 3.19 -13.62 3.91
CA SER A 210 3.75 -13.13 2.64
C SER A 210 3.05 -11.86 2.14
N ARG A 211 3.76 -11.07 1.34
CA ARG A 211 3.32 -9.74 0.90
C ARG A 211 1.97 -9.75 0.17
N PHE A 212 1.77 -10.69 -0.75
CA PHE A 212 0.59 -10.76 -1.62
C PHE A 212 -0.47 -11.74 -1.12
N LYS A 213 -0.76 -11.71 0.17
CA LYS A 213 -1.80 -12.58 0.73
C LYS A 213 -3.21 -12.14 0.31
N ASP A 214 -4.14 -13.10 0.28
CA ASP A 214 -5.54 -12.86 -0.01
C ASP A 214 -6.22 -11.97 1.05
N LEU A 215 -7.29 -11.30 0.62
CA LEU A 215 -8.03 -10.33 1.42
C LEU A 215 -8.67 -10.94 2.67
N VAL A 216 -9.11 -12.19 2.60
CA VAL A 216 -9.79 -12.87 3.73
C VAL A 216 -8.79 -13.12 4.85
N THR A 217 -7.64 -13.70 4.53
CA THR A 217 -6.55 -13.90 5.49
C THR A 217 -6.09 -12.58 6.11
N CYS A 218 -5.95 -11.52 5.30
CA CYS A 218 -5.60 -10.20 5.81
C CYS A 218 -6.66 -9.60 6.73
N THR A 219 -7.94 -9.77 6.42
CA THR A 219 -9.04 -9.34 7.28
C THR A 219 -9.00 -10.06 8.63
N ASN A 220 -8.81 -11.39 8.64
CA ASN A 220 -8.62 -12.15 9.88
C ASN A 220 -7.40 -11.69 10.68
N GLY A 221 -6.32 -11.31 9.98
CA GLY A 221 -5.16 -10.62 10.56
C GLY A 221 -5.55 -9.35 11.30
N LEU A 222 -6.29 -8.44 10.65
CA LEU A 222 -6.76 -7.22 11.30
C LEU A 222 -7.67 -7.49 12.50
N VAL A 223 -8.58 -8.45 12.41
CA VAL A 223 -9.46 -8.81 13.54
C VAL A 223 -8.63 -9.33 14.73
N SER A 224 -7.57 -10.09 14.46
CA SER A 224 -6.62 -10.54 15.49
C SER A 224 -5.89 -9.38 16.15
N ILE A 225 -5.46 -8.39 15.36
CA ILE A 225 -4.85 -7.16 15.90
C ILE A 225 -5.86 -6.35 16.71
N LEU A 226 -7.12 -6.24 16.27
CA LEU A 226 -8.18 -5.59 17.03
C LEU A 226 -8.40 -6.27 18.38
N ALA A 227 -8.35 -7.61 18.45
CA ALA A 227 -8.41 -8.34 19.71
C ALA A 227 -7.25 -7.95 20.65
N ILE A 228 -6.02 -7.90 20.12
CA ILE A 228 -4.84 -7.47 20.89
C ILE A 228 -5.00 -6.03 21.38
N LEU A 229 -5.45 -5.11 20.54
CA LEU A 229 -5.73 -3.72 20.92
C LEU A 229 -6.79 -3.65 22.03
N ILE A 230 -7.90 -4.39 21.89
CA ILE A 230 -8.97 -4.43 22.90
C ILE A 230 -8.44 -4.94 24.24
N LEU A 231 -7.51 -5.89 24.25
CA LEU A 231 -6.91 -6.39 25.49
C LEU A 231 -5.97 -5.35 26.14
N HIS A 232 -5.18 -4.63 25.35
CA HIS A 232 -4.03 -3.87 25.88
C HIS A 232 -4.25 -2.35 25.94
N VAL A 233 -5.12 -1.76 25.10
CA VAL A 233 -5.41 -0.32 25.14
C VAL A 233 -6.05 0.02 26.49
N PRO A 234 -5.60 1.04 27.23
CA PRO A 234 -6.18 1.38 28.53
C PRO A 234 -7.69 1.62 28.47
N VAL A 235 -8.43 1.12 29.46
CA VAL A 235 -9.92 1.19 29.50
C VAL A 235 -10.46 2.61 29.26
N ARG A 236 -9.79 3.64 29.77
CA ARG A 236 -10.17 5.06 29.59
C ARG A 236 -10.21 5.53 28.13
N PHE A 237 -9.58 4.80 27.21
CA PHE A 237 -9.55 5.10 25.78
C PHE A 237 -10.43 4.15 24.96
N ARG A 238 -11.25 3.31 25.61
CA ARG A 238 -12.20 2.42 24.93
C ARG A 238 -13.57 3.09 24.87
N ASN A 239 -14.19 3.08 23.70
CA ASN A 239 -15.53 3.63 23.47
C ASN A 239 -16.64 2.58 23.68
N PHE A 240 -16.39 1.57 24.52
CA PHE A 240 -17.38 0.55 24.85
C PHE A 240 -17.31 0.22 26.33
N SER A 241 -18.48 -0.06 26.91
CA SER A 241 -18.58 -0.72 28.20
C SER A 241 -18.77 -2.22 27.96
N THR A 242 -17.87 -3.04 28.51
CA THR A 242 -17.99 -4.51 28.47
C THR A 242 -19.30 -5.02 29.08
N ARG A 243 -19.99 -4.18 29.86
CA ARG A 243 -21.26 -4.51 30.52
C ARG A 243 -22.52 -4.18 29.71
N GLU A 244 -22.43 -3.37 28.67
CA GLU A 244 -23.61 -2.80 27.99
C GLU A 244 -23.59 -2.93 26.46
N HIS A 245 -22.45 -3.28 25.87
CA HIS A 245 -22.34 -3.32 24.41
C HIS A 245 -23.12 -4.52 23.82
N PRO A 246 -24.16 -4.28 22.99
CA PRO A 246 -25.09 -5.33 22.56
C PRO A 246 -24.47 -6.35 21.58
N ARG A 247 -23.36 -5.98 20.93
CA ARG A 247 -22.66 -6.84 19.97
C ARG A 247 -21.70 -7.85 20.62
N PHE A 248 -21.49 -7.77 21.94
CA PHE A 248 -20.60 -8.68 22.65
C PHE A 248 -21.33 -9.92 23.15
N VAL A 249 -20.85 -11.07 22.69
CA VAL A 249 -21.27 -12.40 23.14
C VAL A 249 -20.81 -12.59 24.58
N ARG A 250 -21.70 -13.13 25.42
CA ARG A 250 -21.44 -13.37 26.84
C ARG A 250 -21.47 -14.85 27.15
N LYS A 251 -20.57 -15.27 28.04
CA LYS A 251 -20.51 -16.63 28.58
C LYS A 251 -20.83 -16.61 30.06
N ASP A 252 -21.60 -17.61 30.52
CA ASP A 252 -21.98 -18.16 31.85
C ASP A 252 -22.04 -17.25 33.10
N ASP A 253 -21.29 -16.15 33.13
CA ASP A 253 -20.99 -15.30 34.29
C ASP A 253 -21.09 -13.79 33.93
N ARG A 254 -21.83 -13.46 32.86
CA ARG A 254 -21.95 -12.11 32.24
C ARG A 254 -20.63 -11.51 31.72
N ARG A 255 -19.54 -12.27 31.70
CA ARG A 255 -18.26 -11.86 31.10
C ARG A 255 -18.31 -11.98 29.58
N VAL A 256 -17.62 -11.07 28.91
CA VAL A 256 -17.52 -10.99 27.45
C VAL A 256 -16.55 -12.05 26.96
N ASP A 257 -17.04 -12.90 26.06
CA ASP A 257 -16.19 -13.75 25.24
C ASP A 257 -15.70 -12.91 24.06
N LEU A 258 -14.47 -12.41 24.16
CA LEU A 258 -13.92 -11.47 23.17
C LEU A 258 -13.82 -12.12 21.79
N LEU A 259 -13.36 -13.38 21.73
CA LEU A 259 -13.15 -14.05 20.46
C LEU A 259 -14.48 -14.39 19.80
N ALA A 260 -15.43 -14.95 20.54
CA ALA A 260 -16.77 -15.20 19.99
C ALA A 260 -17.46 -13.90 19.55
N SER A 261 -17.25 -12.81 20.29
CA SER A 261 -17.76 -11.48 19.93
C SER A 261 -17.19 -10.99 18.60
N LEU A 262 -15.87 -11.03 18.44
CA LEU A 262 -15.21 -10.59 17.20
C LEU A 262 -15.55 -11.50 16.02
N CYS A 263 -15.67 -12.81 16.26
CA CYS A 263 -16.14 -13.77 15.26
C CYS A 263 -17.54 -13.43 14.75
N ASN A 264 -18.47 -13.08 15.65
CA ASN A 264 -19.83 -12.68 15.29
C ASN A 264 -19.91 -11.29 14.64
N ILE A 265 -19.06 -10.34 15.04
CA ILE A 265 -19.07 -8.98 14.47
C ILE A 265 -18.48 -8.97 13.05
N TYR A 266 -17.50 -9.83 12.78
CA TYR A 266 -16.68 -9.79 11.58
C TYR A 266 -16.77 -11.04 10.72
N ASP A 267 -17.76 -11.90 10.99
CA ASP A 267 -18.03 -13.13 10.25
C ASP A 267 -16.76 -13.99 10.04
N THR A 268 -16.01 -14.20 11.13
CA THR A 268 -14.80 -15.03 11.14
C THR A 268 -14.95 -16.23 12.06
N SER A 269 -14.10 -17.24 11.89
CA SER A 269 -14.07 -18.43 12.74
C SER A 269 -13.10 -18.26 13.91
N GLU A 270 -13.46 -18.80 15.07
CA GLU A 270 -12.61 -18.75 16.26
C GLU A 270 -11.26 -19.42 16.05
N ASP A 271 -11.21 -20.54 15.32
CA ASP A 271 -9.97 -21.28 15.04
C ASP A 271 -8.96 -20.43 14.25
N GLU A 272 -9.39 -19.79 13.15
CA GLU A 272 -8.52 -18.93 12.37
C GLU A 272 -8.11 -17.65 13.12
N LEU A 273 -9.02 -17.11 13.95
CA LEU A 273 -8.72 -15.96 14.81
C LEU A 273 -7.64 -16.31 15.84
N ARG A 274 -7.78 -17.45 16.56
CA ARG A 274 -6.79 -17.91 17.55
C ARG A 274 -5.42 -18.15 16.91
N LYS A 275 -5.38 -18.91 15.82
CA LYS A 275 -4.15 -19.20 15.06
C LYS A 275 -3.45 -17.93 14.59
N THR A 276 -4.21 -16.92 14.17
CA THR A 276 -3.63 -15.67 13.70
C THR A 276 -3.17 -14.77 14.86
N MET A 277 -3.91 -14.75 15.96
CA MET A 277 -3.48 -14.09 17.20
C MET A 277 -2.20 -14.71 17.77
N GLU A 278 -2.04 -16.04 17.73
CA GLU A 278 -0.81 -16.72 18.15
C GLU A 278 0.41 -16.23 17.36
N LYS A 279 0.27 -16.09 16.04
CA LYS A 279 1.33 -15.52 15.18
C LYS A 279 1.64 -14.07 15.55
N ALA A 280 0.61 -13.24 15.72
CA ALA A 280 0.79 -11.84 16.10
C ALA A 280 1.45 -11.70 17.48
N ASN A 281 1.08 -12.54 18.45
CA ASN A 281 1.71 -12.59 19.76
C ASN A 281 3.18 -13.02 19.65
N GLY A 282 3.50 -13.99 18.78
CA GLY A 282 4.86 -14.37 18.45
C GLY A 282 5.69 -13.18 17.95
N LEU A 283 5.14 -12.36 17.05
CA LEU A 283 5.81 -11.16 16.55
C LEU A 283 6.01 -10.09 17.63
N ILE A 284 5.09 -9.95 18.58
CA ILE A 284 5.29 -9.06 19.75
C ILE A 284 6.51 -9.51 20.58
N VAL A 285 6.68 -10.83 20.75
CA VAL A 285 7.87 -11.37 21.44
C VAL A 285 9.14 -11.16 20.61
N GLU A 286 9.09 -11.43 19.31
CA GLU A 286 10.25 -11.41 18.44
C GLU A 286 10.73 -9.99 18.13
N ILE A 287 9.83 -9.07 17.79
CA ILE A 287 10.16 -7.71 17.36
C ILE A 287 10.26 -6.78 18.57
N LEU A 288 9.24 -6.77 19.43
CA LEU A 288 9.16 -5.83 20.55
C LEU A 288 9.84 -6.34 21.83
N LYS A 289 10.29 -7.60 21.85
CA LYS A 289 10.96 -8.24 23.00
C LYS A 289 10.13 -8.20 24.29
N LYS A 290 8.79 -8.19 24.15
CA LYS A 290 7.87 -8.20 25.30
C LYS A 290 7.64 -9.63 25.79
N LYS A 291 7.50 -9.78 27.10
CA LYS A 291 7.28 -11.09 27.73
C LYS A 291 5.79 -11.44 27.69
N PRO A 292 5.40 -12.61 27.15
CA PRO A 292 4.02 -13.05 27.17
C PRO A 292 3.65 -13.58 28.56
N CYS A 293 2.45 -13.26 29.01
CA CYS A 293 1.84 -13.76 30.23
C CYS A 293 0.46 -14.36 29.93
N SER A 294 -0.01 -15.28 30.76
CA SER A 294 -1.40 -15.74 30.67
C SER A 294 -2.33 -14.62 31.13
N ALA A 295 -3.33 -14.24 30.33
CA ALA A 295 -4.29 -13.20 30.70
C ALA A 295 -5.08 -13.55 31.98
N SER A 296 -5.22 -14.84 32.32
CA SER A 296 -5.88 -15.30 33.55
C SER A 296 -5.12 -14.99 34.82
N GLU A 297 -3.80 -14.77 34.73
CA GLU A 297 -2.91 -14.54 35.88
C GLU A 297 -2.75 -13.05 36.19
N ILE A 298 -3.12 -12.18 35.25
CA ILE A 298 -2.93 -10.73 35.36
C ILE A 298 -4.16 -10.07 35.97
N LYS A 299 -3.93 -9.24 36.99
CA LYS A 299 -4.97 -8.42 37.63
C LYS A 299 -4.85 -6.98 37.15
N THR A 300 -5.47 -6.70 36.01
CA THR A 300 -5.54 -5.36 35.42
C THR A 300 -6.97 -4.99 35.10
N GLU A 301 -7.29 -3.69 35.20
CA GLU A 301 -8.61 -3.16 34.85
C GLU A 301 -8.97 -3.44 33.38
N ASN A 302 -7.96 -3.52 32.51
CA ASN A 302 -8.10 -3.83 31.09
C ASN A 302 -8.81 -5.15 30.80
N LEU A 303 -8.68 -6.14 31.69
CA LEU A 303 -9.25 -7.48 31.52
C LEU A 303 -10.55 -7.67 32.31
N ASN A 304 -11.01 -6.63 33.02
CA ASN A 304 -12.23 -6.71 33.81
C ASN A 304 -13.45 -7.02 32.91
N ASN A 305 -14.20 -8.04 33.33
CA ASN A 305 -15.38 -8.56 32.63
C ASN A 305 -15.08 -9.23 31.27
N ILE A 306 -13.83 -9.60 30.97
CA ILE A 306 -13.47 -10.40 29.79
C ILE A 306 -13.15 -11.84 30.23
N VAL A 307 -13.55 -12.83 29.43
CA VAL A 307 -13.10 -14.22 29.61
C VAL A 307 -11.65 -14.30 29.14
N THR A 308 -10.72 -14.61 30.06
CA THR A 308 -9.27 -14.56 29.81
C THR A 308 -8.66 -15.92 29.47
N ASP A 309 -9.45 -17.00 29.48
CA ASP A 309 -8.97 -18.35 29.24
C ASP A 309 -8.36 -18.50 27.85
N GLY A 310 -7.09 -18.90 27.80
CA GLY A 310 -6.34 -19.08 26.56
C GLY A 310 -5.96 -17.79 25.84
N LEU A 311 -6.10 -16.62 26.48
CA LEU A 311 -5.62 -15.34 25.93
C LEU A 311 -4.22 -15.01 26.47
N THR A 312 -3.39 -14.41 25.61
CA THR A 312 -2.07 -13.88 25.98
C THR A 312 -2.17 -12.40 26.30
N TYR A 313 -1.48 -11.97 27.35
CA TYR A 313 -1.34 -10.56 27.74
C TYR A 313 0.13 -10.18 27.83
N PHE A 314 0.45 -8.94 27.46
CA PHE A 314 1.77 -8.34 27.54
C PHE A 314 1.68 -7.10 28.44
N GLU A 315 2.29 -7.20 29.62
CA GLU A 315 2.41 -6.05 30.52
C GLU A 315 3.15 -4.91 29.81
N ASP A 316 2.67 -3.68 30.03
CA ASP A 316 3.23 -2.46 29.46
C ASP A 316 3.38 -2.50 27.94
N LEU A 317 2.49 -3.17 27.19
CA LEU A 317 2.57 -3.16 25.71
C LEU A 317 2.13 -1.81 25.13
N LEU A 318 1.01 -1.30 25.63
CA LEU A 318 0.36 -0.06 25.18
C LEU A 318 0.26 0.99 26.30
N GLU A 319 1.11 0.88 27.31
CA GLU A 319 1.26 1.93 28.30
C GLU A 319 2.02 3.13 27.72
N GLU A 320 1.69 4.34 28.18
CA GLU A 320 2.22 5.60 27.64
C GLU A 320 3.77 5.67 27.64
N SER A 321 4.42 5.02 28.61
CA SER A 321 5.89 4.93 28.71
C SER A 321 6.53 4.03 27.64
N SER A 322 5.80 3.03 27.17
CA SER A 322 6.28 1.93 26.33
C SER A 322 5.91 2.08 24.85
N LEU A 323 4.79 2.75 24.58
CA LEU A 323 4.22 2.89 23.25
C LEU A 323 5.18 3.58 22.26
N PRO A 324 5.86 4.69 22.60
CA PRO A 324 6.77 5.34 21.66
C PRO A 324 7.91 4.44 21.21
N PHE A 325 8.50 3.67 22.14
CA PHE A 325 9.55 2.70 21.81
C PHE A 325 9.03 1.59 20.91
N SER A 326 7.82 1.10 21.17
CA SER A 326 7.20 0.04 20.37
C SER A 326 6.90 0.51 18.93
N LEU A 327 6.40 1.74 18.76
CA LEU A 327 6.16 2.34 17.45
C LEU A 327 7.46 2.48 16.64
N VAL A 328 8.51 3.06 17.23
CA VAL A 328 9.82 3.20 16.57
C VAL A 328 10.41 1.83 16.19
N THR A 329 10.23 0.82 17.06
CA THR A 329 10.74 -0.53 16.79
C THR A 329 10.01 -1.17 15.62
N LEU A 330 8.68 -1.05 15.54
CA LEU A 330 7.89 -1.59 14.42
C LEU A 330 8.13 -0.83 13.11
N GLU A 331 8.36 0.47 13.16
CA GLU A 331 8.72 1.26 11.97
C GLU A 331 10.05 0.81 11.38
N ARG A 332 11.05 0.63 12.24
CA ARG A 332 12.34 0.10 11.82
C ARG A 332 12.22 -1.33 11.30
N ASP A 333 11.45 -2.19 11.96
CA ASP A 333 11.20 -3.56 11.46
C ASP A 333 10.57 -3.53 10.05
N TYR A 334 9.62 -2.64 9.82
CA TYR A 334 9.02 -2.44 8.51
C TYR A 334 10.05 -1.93 7.48
N ASP A 335 10.84 -0.91 7.82
CA ASP A 335 11.87 -0.38 6.93
C ASP A 335 12.91 -1.46 6.58
N ASP A 336 13.39 -2.23 7.57
CA ASP A 336 14.36 -3.32 7.40
C ASP A 336 13.81 -4.44 6.50
N ALA A 337 12.54 -4.81 6.69
CA ALA A 337 11.92 -5.90 5.92
C ALA A 337 11.52 -5.49 4.49
N MET A 338 11.33 -4.18 4.27
CA MET A 338 10.83 -3.62 3.02
C MET A 338 11.89 -2.86 2.21
N HIS A 339 13.11 -2.71 2.72
CA HIS A 339 14.24 -1.98 2.10
C HIS A 339 14.34 -2.25 0.58
N ASP A 340 14.40 -3.52 0.16
CA ASP A 340 14.58 -3.88 -1.26
C ASP A 340 13.27 -4.18 -2.01
N LYS A 341 12.11 -3.99 -1.38
CA LYS A 341 10.82 -4.52 -1.87
C LYS A 341 9.74 -3.45 -2.01
N CYS A 342 9.79 -2.37 -1.25
CA CYS A 342 8.66 -1.44 -1.14
C CYS A 342 8.60 -0.45 -2.29
N GLU A 343 7.54 -0.51 -3.09
CA GLU A 343 7.25 0.52 -4.09
C GLU A 343 6.46 1.68 -3.47
N LEU A 344 5.45 1.34 -2.65
CA LEU A 344 4.56 2.27 -1.96
C LEU A 344 4.69 2.04 -0.46
N ASP A 345 4.95 3.09 0.31
CA ASP A 345 4.97 3.01 1.77
C ASP A 345 3.58 2.68 2.31
N GLU A 346 3.36 1.42 2.74
CA GLU A 346 2.07 0.93 3.22
C GLU A 346 1.62 1.59 4.55
N ARG A 347 2.49 2.34 5.23
CA ARG A 347 2.12 3.13 6.43
C ARG A 347 1.19 4.31 6.08
N VAL A 348 1.24 4.81 4.85
CA VAL A 348 0.46 5.98 4.43
C VAL A 348 -1.04 5.73 4.40
N PHE A 349 -1.48 4.47 4.33
CA PHE A 349 -2.90 4.10 4.24
C PHE A 349 -3.74 4.48 5.46
N ILE A 350 -3.10 4.66 6.62
CA ILE A 350 -3.79 5.09 7.84
C ILE A 350 -3.71 6.59 8.10
N ASN A 351 -2.87 7.32 7.35
CA ASN A 351 -2.79 8.77 7.43
C ASN A 351 -4.01 9.38 6.73
N ASP A 352 -4.64 10.37 7.35
CA ASP A 352 -5.81 11.05 6.77
C ASP A 352 -5.41 12.17 5.78
N GLU A 353 -4.14 12.58 5.78
CA GLU A 353 -3.62 13.75 5.06
C GLU A 353 -2.83 13.43 3.78
N ASP A 354 -2.66 12.14 3.41
CA ASP A 354 -1.76 11.80 2.31
C ASP A 354 -2.43 11.93 0.93
N SER A 355 -2.28 13.12 0.33
CA SER A 355 -2.65 13.45 -1.05
C SER A 355 -2.18 12.43 -2.10
N LEU A 356 -1.16 11.63 -1.80
CA LEU A 356 -0.57 10.63 -2.68
C LEU A 356 -1.51 9.44 -2.95
N LEU A 357 -2.41 9.11 -2.02
CA LEU A 357 -3.41 8.05 -2.20
C LEU A 357 -4.63 8.50 -3.01
N GLY A 358 -4.70 9.77 -3.41
CA GLY A 358 -5.86 10.37 -4.04
C GLY A 358 -6.96 10.66 -3.02
N THR A 359 -7.51 11.88 -3.03
CA THR A 359 -8.67 12.26 -2.22
C THR A 359 -9.92 11.58 -2.79
N GLY A 360 -10.06 10.29 -2.51
CA GLY A 360 -11.26 9.52 -2.80
C GLY A 360 -12.39 9.90 -1.83
N SER A 361 -12.91 11.13 -1.94
CA SER A 361 -14.30 11.42 -1.57
C SER A 361 -15.18 10.65 -2.54
N LEU A 362 -15.38 9.36 -2.27
CA LEU A 362 -16.59 8.67 -2.70
C LEU A 362 -17.71 9.20 -1.80
N SER A 363 -18.14 10.43 -2.06
CA SER A 363 -19.47 10.87 -1.67
C SER A 363 -20.45 10.05 -2.50
N GLY A 364 -20.79 8.87 -1.98
CA GLY A 364 -22.09 8.27 -2.28
C GLY A 364 -23.13 9.25 -1.77
N VAL A 365 -23.71 10.00 -2.71
CA VAL A 365 -24.96 10.72 -2.50
C VAL A 365 -26.01 9.71 -1.99
N PRO A 366 -26.84 10.08 -1.00
CA PRO A 366 -27.76 9.20 -0.28
C PRO A 366 -28.67 8.33 -1.13
#